data_AF-A0A965PIN4-F1
#
_entry.id   AF-A0A965PIN4-F1
#
_cell.length_a   1.000
_cell.length_b   1.000
_cell.length_c   1.000
_cell.angle_alpha   90.00
_cell.angle_beta   90.00
_cell.angle_gamma   90.00
#
_symmetry.space_group_name_H-M   'P 1'
#
loop_
_entity.id
_entity.type
_entity.pdbx_description
1 polymer ?
#
loop_
_entity_poly.entity_id
_entity_poly.type
_entity_poly.pdbx_seq_one_letter_code
_entity_poly.pdbx_strand_id
1 'polypeptide(L)'
;MHWQLKIKQGSKTVEVSYYDPAEYQLEMRGCRLVNQPNKAKKVHATGVHDVSGWVRCEELTLRQKFYPILPVDNLEKLYYNPIRDPFWRRESDNNEFIWDNSEYDTLITHGKQVYVLEERNGNFDGIYEIEPKYVEGFGIYA
;
A
#
# COMPACT_ATOMS: atom_id res chain seq x y z
N MET A 1 6.43 -5.03 18.94
CA MET A 1 6.51 -4.08 17.80
C MET A 1 5.08 -3.85 17.36
N HIS A 2 4.63 -2.60 17.32
CA HIS A 2 3.23 -2.25 17.11
C HIS A 2 3.07 -1.54 15.77
N TRP A 3 1.89 -1.65 15.16
CA TRP A 3 1.51 -0.75 14.08
C TRP A 3 1.33 0.66 14.64
N GLN A 4 2.03 1.64 14.06
CA GLN A 4 1.85 3.04 14.42
C GLN A 4 0.92 3.70 13.40
N LEU A 5 -0.25 4.14 13.87
CA LEU A 5 -1.18 4.93 13.09
C LEU A 5 -0.99 6.43 13.38
N LYS A 6 -1.05 7.26 12.34
CA LYS A 6 -1.01 8.72 12.46
C LYS A 6 -2.17 9.32 11.69
N ILE A 7 -3.07 10.00 12.38
CA ILE A 7 -4.13 10.79 11.76
C ILE A 7 -3.56 12.17 11.43
N LYS A 8 -3.70 12.59 10.18
CA LYS A 8 -3.16 13.84 9.65
C LYS A 8 -4.29 14.77 9.24
N GLN A 9 -4.17 16.04 9.63
CA GLN A 9 -4.98 17.13 9.09
C GLN A 9 -4.04 18.12 8.39
N GLY A 10 -3.97 18.03 7.06
CA GLY A 10 -2.91 18.66 6.30
C GLY A 10 -1.53 18.12 6.70
N SER A 11 -0.59 19.01 7.03
CA SER A 11 0.77 18.61 7.48
C SER A 11 0.82 18.20 8.96
N LYS A 12 -0.18 18.58 9.77
CA LYS A 12 -0.18 18.38 11.21
C LYS A 12 -0.65 16.97 11.58
N THR A 13 0.07 16.32 12.50
CA THR A 13 -0.41 15.10 13.17
C THR A 13 -1.39 15.50 14.26
N VAL A 14 -2.61 14.98 14.17
CA VAL A 14 -3.67 15.23 15.16
C VAL A 14 -3.66 14.15 16.22
N GLU A 15 -3.47 12.89 15.81
CA GLU A 15 -3.51 11.73 16.70
C GLU A 15 -2.45 10.71 16.31
N VAL A 16 -1.91 10.01 17.31
CA VAL A 16 -1.00 8.88 17.15
C VAL A 16 -1.46 7.73 18.03
N SER A 17 -1.70 6.59 17.42
CA SER A 17 -2.23 5.40 18.11
C SER A 17 -1.40 4.17 17.73
N TYR A 18 -1.32 3.20 18.63
CA TYR A 18 -0.52 2.00 18.46
C TYR A 18 -1.40 0.76 18.62
N TYR A 19 -1.29 -0.18 17.69
CA TYR A 19 -2.07 -1.42 17.69
C TYR A 19 -1.17 -2.64 17.62
N ASP A 20 -1.50 -3.69 18.38
CA ASP A 20 -0.77 -4.96 18.33
C ASP A 20 -1.13 -5.70 17.02
N PRO A 21 -0.16 -5.99 16.14
CA PRO A 21 -0.37 -6.79 14.93
C PRO A 21 -0.92 -8.20 15.19
N ALA A 22 -0.75 -8.74 16.40
CA ALA A 22 -1.29 -10.05 16.76
C ALA A 22 -2.78 -9.99 17.14
N GLU A 23 -3.27 -8.82 17.55
CA GLU A 23 -4.66 -8.62 17.96
C GLU A 23 -5.52 -8.01 16.87
N TYR A 24 -4.95 -7.08 16.08
CA TYR A 24 -5.68 -6.29 15.10
C TYR A 24 -5.16 -6.52 13.68
N GLN A 25 -6.10 -6.70 12.76
CA GLN A 25 -5.85 -6.53 11.32
C GLN A 25 -6.30 -5.13 10.90
N LEU A 26 -5.46 -4.45 10.15
CA LEU A 26 -5.77 -3.16 9.55
C LEU A 26 -6.29 -3.39 8.14
N GLU A 27 -7.49 -2.91 7.82
CA GLU A 27 -7.96 -2.75 6.44
C GLU A 27 -7.84 -1.28 6.06
N MET A 28 -7.06 -0.98 5.04
CA MET A 28 -6.73 0.36 4.59
C MET A 28 -7.24 0.55 3.18
N ARG A 29 -7.98 1.64 2.91
CA ARG A 29 -8.51 1.97 1.58
C ARG A 29 -7.93 3.25 1.00
N GLY A 30 -7.86 3.35 -0.32
CA GLY A 30 -7.24 4.49 -1.01
C GLY A 30 -5.75 4.58 -0.69
N CYS A 31 -5.05 3.47 -0.85
CA CYS A 31 -3.69 3.30 -0.36
C CYS A 31 -2.64 3.82 -1.34
N ARG A 32 -1.55 4.36 -0.79
CA ARG A 32 -0.32 4.70 -1.52
C ARG A 32 0.92 4.33 -0.71
N LEU A 33 1.88 3.67 -1.35
CA LEU A 33 3.15 3.31 -0.73
C LEU A 33 4.11 4.50 -0.75
N VAL A 34 4.30 5.14 0.40
CA VAL A 34 5.17 6.31 0.49
C VAL A 34 6.59 5.87 0.87
N ASN A 35 7.58 6.42 0.16
CA ASN A 35 8.99 6.29 0.49
C ASN A 35 9.63 7.69 0.54
N GLN A 36 10.61 7.87 1.43
CA GLN A 36 11.53 9.01 1.46
C GLN A 36 12.91 8.53 0.99
N PRO A 37 13.23 8.59 -0.32
CA PRO A 37 14.37 7.86 -0.87
C PRO A 37 15.71 8.26 -0.27
N ASN A 38 15.93 9.56 -0.02
CA ASN A 38 17.17 10.05 0.60
C ASN A 38 17.36 9.49 2.02
N LYS A 39 16.25 9.38 2.76
CA LYS A 39 16.27 8.83 4.12
C LYS A 39 16.44 7.32 4.11
N ALA A 40 15.73 6.62 3.21
CA ALA A 40 15.84 5.18 3.05
C ALA A 40 17.26 4.76 2.63
N LYS A 41 17.88 5.47 1.68
CA LYS A 41 19.29 5.27 1.29
C LYS A 41 20.25 5.46 2.47
N LYS A 42 19.99 6.44 3.34
CA LYS A 42 20.79 6.66 4.55
C LYS A 42 20.64 5.48 5.52
N VAL A 43 19.42 5.01 5.77
CA VAL A 43 19.15 3.82 6.61
C VAL A 43 19.84 2.58 6.05
N HIS A 44 19.78 2.38 4.75
CA HIS A 44 20.44 1.27 4.08
C HIS A 44 21.97 1.33 4.24
N ALA A 45 22.56 2.52 4.04
CA ALA A 45 24.00 2.71 4.14
C ALA A 45 24.53 2.58 5.58
N THR A 46 23.78 3.06 6.58
CA THR A 46 24.21 2.99 7.99
C THR A 46 23.81 1.69 8.67
N GLY A 47 22.82 0.98 8.15
CA GLY A 47 22.20 -0.18 8.80
C GLY A 47 21.39 0.18 10.06
N VAL A 48 21.20 1.46 10.35
CA VAL A 48 20.50 1.94 11.54
C VAL A 48 19.04 2.24 11.20
N HIS A 49 18.13 1.55 11.86
CA HIS A 49 16.69 1.71 11.67
C HIS A 49 16.23 3.16 11.92
N ASP A 50 15.57 3.77 10.93
CA ASP A 50 14.85 5.03 11.03
C ASP A 50 13.63 4.96 10.09
N VAL A 51 12.55 5.68 10.42
CA VAL A 51 11.30 5.64 9.64
C VAL A 51 11.49 6.38 8.32
N SER A 52 11.54 5.64 7.22
CA SER A 52 11.73 6.18 5.86
C SER A 52 10.59 5.89 4.89
N GLY A 53 9.60 5.08 5.27
CA GLY A 53 8.45 4.76 4.43
C GLY A 53 7.23 4.40 5.27
N TRP A 54 6.05 4.52 4.66
CA TRP A 54 4.75 4.21 5.29
C TRP A 54 3.67 4.00 4.22
N VAL A 55 2.58 3.33 4.61
CA VAL A 55 1.34 3.32 3.81
C VAL A 55 0.54 4.56 4.16
N ARG A 56 0.19 5.36 3.17
CA ARG A 56 -0.82 6.42 3.28
C ARG A 56 -2.15 5.84 2.82
N CYS A 57 -3.23 6.09 3.56
CA CYS A 57 -4.58 5.67 3.18
C CYS A 57 -5.58 6.79 3.46
N GLU A 58 -6.76 6.70 2.86
CA GLU A 58 -7.89 7.61 3.07
C GLU A 58 -8.78 7.13 4.22
N GLU A 59 -9.05 5.83 4.25
CA GLU A 59 -9.88 5.18 5.27
C GLU A 59 -9.13 4.02 5.93
N LEU A 60 -9.43 3.79 7.20
CA LEU A 60 -8.89 2.68 7.98
C LEU A 60 -10.00 2.03 8.80
N THR A 61 -10.13 0.71 8.68
CA THR A 61 -10.98 -0.12 9.54
C THR A 61 -10.11 -1.06 10.37
N LEU A 62 -10.35 -1.07 11.69
CA LEU A 62 -9.72 -2.01 12.62
C LEU A 62 -10.57 -3.28 12.72
N ARG A 63 -10.03 -4.40 12.26
CA ARG A 63 -10.67 -5.72 12.30
C ARG A 63 -10.22 -6.51 13.52
N GLN A 64 -11.20 -7.09 14.23
CA GLN A 64 -11.03 -7.89 15.44
C GLN A 64 -12.28 -8.78 15.68
N LYS A 65 -12.56 -9.22 16.91
CA LYS A 65 -13.67 -10.15 17.24
C LYS A 65 -15.03 -9.76 16.65
N PHE A 66 -15.36 -8.46 16.63
CA PHE A 66 -16.64 -7.97 16.09
C PHE A 66 -16.62 -7.80 14.55
N TYR A 67 -15.45 -7.51 13.98
CA TYR A 67 -15.23 -7.39 12.54
C TYR A 67 -14.21 -8.45 12.11
N PRO A 68 -14.66 -9.63 11.67
CA PRO A 68 -13.78 -10.78 11.50
C PRO A 68 -12.59 -10.45 10.62
N ILE A 69 -11.45 -11.02 11.01
CA ILE A 69 -10.22 -10.97 10.24
C ILE A 69 -10.46 -11.60 8.87
N LEU A 70 -9.97 -10.93 7.83
CA LEU A 70 -10.01 -11.40 6.46
C LEU A 70 -8.87 -12.41 6.25
N PRO A 71 -9.13 -13.50 5.50
CA PRO A 71 -8.09 -14.45 5.13
C PRO A 71 -7.06 -13.76 4.24
N VAL A 72 -5.80 -14.19 4.37
CA VAL A 72 -4.67 -13.70 3.57
C VAL A 72 -4.07 -14.78 2.67
N ASP A 73 -4.69 -15.96 2.64
CA ASP A 73 -4.25 -17.06 1.78
C ASP A 73 -4.33 -16.63 0.32
N ASN A 74 -3.21 -16.74 -0.40
CA ASN A 74 -3.04 -16.35 -1.81
C ASN A 74 -3.04 -14.83 -2.09
N LEU A 75 -3.00 -13.97 -1.07
CA LEU A 75 -2.80 -12.54 -1.29
C LEU A 75 -1.33 -12.21 -1.50
N GLU A 76 -1.06 -11.28 -2.42
CA GLU A 76 0.29 -10.81 -2.69
C GLU A 76 0.83 -9.97 -1.52
N LYS A 77 2.08 -10.24 -1.12
CA LYS A 77 2.75 -9.49 -0.06
C LYS A 77 3.53 -8.29 -0.57
N LEU A 78 3.49 -7.22 0.21
CA LEU A 78 4.31 -6.02 0.04
C LEU A 78 5.41 -5.97 1.09
N TYR A 79 6.64 -5.72 0.67
CA TYR A 79 7.79 -5.66 1.56
C TYR A 79 8.39 -4.25 1.57
N TYR A 80 8.73 -3.80 2.78
CA TYR A 80 9.56 -2.61 2.98
C TYR A 80 10.49 -2.82 4.17
N ASN A 81 11.78 -2.94 3.86
CA ASN A 81 12.81 -3.05 4.87
C ASN A 81 14.03 -2.23 4.43
N PRO A 82 14.07 -0.93 4.75
CA PRO A 82 15.10 -0.01 4.25
C PRO A 82 16.51 -0.35 4.73
N ILE A 83 16.67 -1.23 5.72
CA ILE A 83 17.99 -1.78 6.09
C ILE A 83 18.49 -2.72 5.01
N ARG A 84 17.61 -3.55 4.43
CA ARG A 84 17.94 -4.53 3.38
C ARG A 84 17.82 -3.98 1.98
N ASP A 85 16.76 -3.23 1.71
CA ASP A 85 16.44 -2.62 0.42
C ASP A 85 15.71 -1.29 0.66
N PRO A 86 16.23 -0.15 0.16
CA PRO A 86 15.63 1.17 0.40
C PRO A 86 14.28 1.40 -0.29
N PHE A 87 13.77 0.43 -1.07
CA PHE A 87 12.55 0.56 -1.87
C PHE A 87 11.42 -0.38 -1.41
N TRP A 88 10.18 -0.05 -1.78
CA TRP A 88 9.05 -0.97 -1.69
C TRP A 88 9.16 -2.06 -2.76
N ARG A 89 8.90 -3.31 -2.35
CA ARG A 89 8.97 -4.51 -3.19
C ARG A 89 7.69 -5.34 -3.12
N ARG A 90 7.48 -6.17 -4.13
CA ARG A 90 6.39 -7.14 -4.19
C ARG A 90 6.93 -8.57 -4.15
N GLU A 91 6.08 -9.51 -3.74
CA GLU A 91 6.45 -10.92 -3.69
C GLU A 91 6.58 -11.55 -5.09
N SER A 92 5.74 -11.14 -6.04
CA SER A 92 5.67 -11.78 -7.36
C SER A 92 6.86 -11.50 -8.28
N ASP A 93 7.59 -10.40 -8.06
CA ASP A 93 8.54 -9.87 -9.04
C ASP A 93 10.01 -10.14 -8.72
N ASN A 94 10.32 -10.92 -7.69
CA ASN A 94 11.70 -11.21 -7.25
C ASN A 94 12.58 -9.95 -7.11
N ASN A 95 11.99 -8.83 -6.69
CA ASN A 95 12.64 -7.52 -6.55
C ASN A 95 13.09 -6.86 -7.87
N GLU A 96 12.54 -7.27 -9.01
CA GLU A 96 12.82 -6.67 -10.31
C GLU A 96 12.32 -5.22 -10.38
N PHE A 97 11.12 -4.94 -9.85
CA PHE A 97 10.50 -3.63 -9.91
C PHE A 97 10.52 -2.89 -8.57
N ILE A 98 10.48 -1.56 -8.66
CA ILE A 98 10.36 -0.66 -7.51
C ILE A 98 8.91 -0.19 -7.44
N TRP A 99 8.26 -0.45 -6.31
CA TRP A 99 6.83 -0.15 -6.10
C TRP A 99 6.58 1.12 -5.28
N ASP A 100 7.60 1.96 -5.13
CA ASP A 100 7.47 3.27 -4.49
C ASP A 100 6.38 4.10 -5.18
N ASN A 101 5.54 4.75 -4.39
CA ASN A 101 4.41 5.57 -4.84
C ASN A 101 3.31 4.84 -5.60
N SER A 102 3.37 3.51 -5.71
CA SER A 102 2.25 2.74 -6.26
C SER A 102 1.01 2.88 -5.37
N GLU A 103 -0.15 2.82 -6.02
CA GLU A 103 -1.46 3.04 -5.41
C GLU A 103 -2.30 1.76 -5.49
N TYR A 104 -3.12 1.54 -4.48
CA TYR A 104 -3.95 0.33 -4.32
C TYR A 104 -5.32 0.75 -3.80
N ASP A 105 -6.38 0.08 -4.24
CA ASP A 105 -7.71 0.34 -3.70
C ASP A 105 -7.76 -0.11 -2.23
N THR A 106 -7.37 -1.36 -1.96
CA THR A 106 -7.41 -1.91 -0.59
C THR A 106 -6.15 -2.71 -0.25
N LEU A 107 -5.51 -2.35 0.86
CA LEU A 107 -4.43 -3.11 1.49
C LEU A 107 -4.89 -3.62 2.86
N ILE A 108 -4.47 -4.82 3.23
CA ILE A 108 -4.73 -5.38 4.56
C ILE A 108 -3.45 -5.82 5.26
N THR A 109 -3.46 -5.85 6.59
CA THR A 109 -2.34 -6.41 7.37
C THR A 109 -2.68 -7.76 7.97
N HIS A 110 -1.68 -8.60 8.16
CA HIS A 110 -1.80 -9.79 9.01
C HIS A 110 -0.46 -10.03 9.69
N GLY A 111 -0.46 -9.99 11.03
CA GLY A 111 0.79 -9.87 11.78
C GLY A 111 1.55 -8.61 11.35
N LYS A 112 2.84 -8.78 11.03
CA LYS A 112 3.73 -7.69 10.61
C LYS A 112 3.78 -7.46 9.10
N GLN A 113 2.95 -8.18 8.35
CA GLN A 113 2.98 -8.21 6.90
C GLN A 113 1.82 -7.40 6.32
N VAL A 114 2.07 -6.74 5.19
CA VAL A 114 1.07 -6.03 4.39
C VAL A 114 0.77 -6.85 3.14
N TYR A 115 -0.50 -6.92 2.77
CA TYR A 115 -1.03 -7.69 1.65
C TYR A 115 -1.90 -6.81 0.76
N VAL A 116 -1.87 -7.09 -0.54
CA VAL A 116 -2.78 -6.52 -1.53
C VAL A 116 -4.10 -7.29 -1.46
N LEU A 117 -5.18 -6.62 -1.08
CA LEU A 117 -6.53 -7.19 -1.14
C LEU A 117 -7.20 -6.84 -2.47
N GLU A 118 -7.09 -5.58 -2.88
CA GLU A 118 -7.64 -5.07 -4.13
C GLU A 118 -6.59 -4.14 -4.76
N GLU A 119 -6.19 -4.46 -5.99
CA GLU A 119 -5.43 -3.54 -6.82
C GLU A 119 -6.24 -2.27 -7.04
N ARG A 120 -5.55 -1.14 -7.24
CA ARG A 120 -6.26 0.01 -7.77
C ARG A 120 -6.67 -0.34 -9.18
N ASN A 121 -7.95 -0.64 -9.37
CA ASN A 121 -8.50 -0.61 -10.70
C ASN A 121 -8.36 0.84 -11.11
N GLY A 122 -7.34 1.11 -11.93
CA GLY A 122 -7.56 2.05 -12.99
C GLY A 122 -8.82 1.52 -13.63
N ASN A 123 -9.98 2.10 -13.30
CA ASN A 123 -11.03 2.19 -14.29
C ASN A 123 -10.24 2.52 -15.54
N PHE A 124 -10.20 1.60 -16.50
CA PHE A 124 -10.02 2.02 -17.86
C PHE A 124 -10.91 3.24 -17.94
N ASP A 125 -10.31 4.43 -18.04
CA ASP A 125 -11.04 5.63 -18.37
C ASP A 125 -11.96 5.17 -19.48
N GLY A 126 -13.28 5.09 -19.19
CA GLY A 126 -14.16 4.20 -19.96
C GLY A 126 -13.90 4.47 -21.43
N ILE A 127 -13.86 3.47 -22.31
CA ILE A 127 -13.40 3.54 -23.73
C ILE A 127 -13.69 4.86 -24.49
N TYR A 128 -14.70 5.62 -24.05
CA TYR A 128 -14.96 7.04 -24.26
C TYR A 128 -13.80 8.04 -24.05
N GLU A 129 -12.77 7.75 -23.26
CA GLU A 129 -11.60 8.64 -23.03
C GLU A 129 -10.37 8.24 -23.88
N ILE A 130 -10.45 7.12 -24.59
CA ILE A 130 -9.46 6.77 -25.60
C ILE A 130 -9.64 7.73 -26.77
N GLU A 131 -8.57 8.43 -27.19
CA GLU A 131 -8.65 9.33 -28.35
C GLU A 131 -9.30 8.59 -29.54
N PRO A 132 -10.29 9.18 -30.23
CA PRO A 132 -11.05 8.51 -31.29
C PRO A 132 -10.18 7.78 -32.33
N LYS A 133 -8.99 8.32 -32.63
CA LYS A 133 -8.00 7.74 -33.54
C LYS A 133 -7.53 6.32 -33.16
N TYR A 134 -7.73 5.88 -31.92
CA TYR A 134 -7.38 4.53 -31.44
C TYR A 134 -8.59 3.60 -31.29
N VAL A 135 -9.81 4.09 -31.47
CA VAL A 135 -11.06 3.31 -31.50
C VAL A 135 -11.71 3.25 -32.89
N GLU A 136 -11.21 4.04 -33.84
CA GLU A 136 -11.54 3.94 -35.27
C GLU A 136 -11.24 2.53 -35.80
N GLY A 137 -12.29 1.73 -35.98
CA GLY A 137 -12.22 0.37 -36.52
C GLY A 137 -12.87 -0.70 -35.64
N PHE A 138 -13.08 -0.43 -34.35
CA PHE A 138 -13.87 -1.30 -33.47
C PHE A 138 -15.35 -0.88 -33.53
N GLY A 139 -15.97 -1.11 -34.69
CA GLY A 139 -17.39 -0.87 -34.87
C GLY A 139 -18.23 -1.79 -33.99
N ILE A 140 -18.79 -1.27 -32.90
CA ILE A 140 -20.04 -1.84 -32.37
C ILE A 140 -21.17 -1.31 -33.23
N TYR A 141 -21.53 -2.07 -34.26
CA TYR A 141 -22.79 -1.86 -34.96
C TYR A 141 -23.91 -2.13 -33.95
N ALA A 142 -24.63 -1.07 -33.58
CA ALA A 142 -25.96 -1.18 -32.99
C ALA A 142 -26.98 -1.53 -34.08
#